data_AF-A0A8H4JE44-F1
#
_entry.id   AF-A0A8H4JE44-F1
#
_cell.length_a   1.000
_cell.length_b   1.000
_cell.length_c   1.000
_cell.angle_alpha   90.00
_cell.angle_beta   90.00
_cell.angle_gamma   90.00
#
_symmetry.space_group_name_H-M   'P 1'
#
loop_
_entity.id
_entity.type
_entity.pdbx_description
1 polymer ?
#
loop_
_entity_poly.entity_id
_entity_poly.type
_entity_poly.pdbx_seq_one_letter_code
_entity_poly.pdbx_strand_id
1 'polypeptide(L)'
;MAVDRERYRPVIKIRDAKNTRSLPNVIYEAAFQEVFEFNLSTGITEDLLTDIAQSFHLSKASKESLRGAIQRLFSIFRDKEALSLETDLLFLKDGTFMCNNSDFFFDDAARTRHQKLFSLRDKGQEIPEEVRAENHGLVYVHMNGNIGNVVNGAGLAMATNDAISLYGGSSANFLDAGGQATKETMLQAFKIIMFDKRVKAILVNIYGGITRCDMIAESIIAAASELGPLKVPMVVRLQGTNSEVGLQLLKDATLDIHVEADFGKAAQEAVRLADIGAKAEKMQMKRHSIRELEEDS
;
A
#
# COMPACT_ATOMS: atom_id res chain seq x y z
N MET A 1 7.04 -3.53 21.05
CA MET A 1 5.80 -2.92 21.58
C MET A 1 4.88 -2.67 20.42
N ALA A 2 3.58 -2.94 20.52
CA ALA A 2 2.63 -2.70 19.44
C ALA A 2 1.23 -2.46 19.99
N VAL A 3 0.34 -1.92 19.16
CA VAL A 3 -1.11 -1.87 19.46
C VAL A 3 -1.76 -3.20 19.09
N ASP A 4 -2.32 -3.90 20.07
CA ASP A 4 -3.16 -5.08 19.84
C ASP A 4 -4.58 -4.61 19.48
N ARG A 5 -4.96 -4.82 18.21
CA ARG A 5 -6.26 -4.40 17.68
C ARG A 5 -7.41 -5.30 18.12
N GLU A 6 -7.17 -6.57 18.45
CA GLU A 6 -8.21 -7.48 18.92
C GLU A 6 -8.61 -7.15 20.35
N ARG A 7 -7.61 -6.80 21.18
CA ARG A 7 -7.80 -6.47 22.59
C ARG A 7 -8.01 -4.99 22.86
N TYR A 8 -7.83 -4.14 21.85
CA TYR A 8 -7.89 -2.68 21.95
C TYR A 8 -6.91 -2.10 23.00
N ARG A 9 -5.73 -2.71 23.14
CA ARG A 9 -4.73 -2.34 24.15
C ARG A 9 -3.31 -2.43 23.61
N PRO A 10 -2.37 -1.60 24.09
CA PRO A 10 -0.98 -1.77 23.74
C PRO A 10 -0.36 -2.96 24.50
N VAL A 11 0.62 -3.59 23.86
CA VAL A 11 1.27 -4.80 24.37
C VAL A 11 2.79 -4.75 24.19
N ILE A 12 3.50 -5.34 25.14
CA ILE A 12 4.90 -5.71 25.02
C ILE A 12 4.93 -7.20 24.68
N LYS A 13 5.43 -7.55 23.50
CA LYS A 13 5.68 -8.93 23.09
C LYS A 13 7.17 -9.18 23.16
N ILE A 14 7.60 -10.22 23.87
CA ILE A 14 9.01 -10.62 23.99
C ILE A 14 9.15 -12.06 23.53
N ARG A 15 10.14 -12.31 22.66
CA ARG A 15 10.43 -13.63 22.08
C ARG A 15 11.94 -13.91 22.08
N ASP A 16 12.32 -15.19 22.18
CA ASP A 16 13.73 -15.60 22.02
C ASP A 16 14.13 -15.55 20.54
N ALA A 17 15.29 -14.94 20.26
CA ALA A 17 15.87 -14.82 18.93
C ALA A 17 16.38 -16.15 18.35
N LYS A 18 16.52 -17.23 19.14
CA LYS A 18 17.06 -18.52 18.65
C LYS A 18 16.27 -19.17 17.52
N ASN A 19 15.04 -18.72 17.23
CA ASN A 19 14.19 -19.24 16.15
C ASN A 19 14.01 -18.29 14.95
N THR A 20 14.89 -17.30 14.75
CA THR A 20 14.75 -16.27 13.69
C THR A 20 15.34 -16.62 12.32
N ARG A 21 15.57 -17.89 11.98
CA ARG A 21 15.82 -18.23 10.56
C ARG A 21 14.50 -18.13 9.79
N SER A 22 14.32 -16.99 9.13
CA SER A 22 13.28 -16.74 8.13
C SER A 22 13.35 -17.81 7.03
N LEU A 23 12.39 -18.73 7.04
CA LEU A 23 12.08 -19.57 5.89
C LEU A 23 10.65 -19.25 5.43
N PRO A 24 10.41 -19.06 4.12
CA PRO A 24 9.06 -18.89 3.62
C PRO A 24 8.30 -20.22 3.81
N ASN A 25 7.11 -20.17 4.41
CA ASN A 25 6.15 -21.26 4.60
C ASN A 25 6.27 -22.15 5.86
N VAL A 26 6.76 -21.63 6.98
CA VAL A 26 6.57 -22.29 8.29
C VAL A 26 5.46 -21.58 9.06
N ILE A 27 4.36 -22.31 9.34
CA ILE A 27 3.39 -21.90 10.36
C ILE A 27 4.13 -21.98 11.69
N TYR A 28 4.42 -20.83 12.30
CA TYR A 28 5.12 -20.75 13.58
C TYR A 28 4.27 -21.39 14.68
N GLU A 29 4.48 -22.68 14.95
CA GLU A 29 4.17 -23.24 16.27
C GLU A 29 5.02 -22.49 17.30
N ALA A 30 4.34 -21.85 18.24
CA ALA A 30 4.84 -20.78 19.10
C ALA A 30 6.16 -21.13 19.83
N ALA A 31 7.27 -20.61 19.29
CA ALA A 31 8.45 -20.35 20.09
C ALA A 31 8.10 -19.26 21.10
N PHE A 32 8.36 -19.52 22.38
CA PHE A 32 8.15 -18.64 23.54
C PHE A 32 7.85 -17.17 23.20
N GLN A 33 6.57 -16.80 23.23
CA GLN A 33 6.11 -15.42 23.06
C GLN A 33 5.33 -15.05 24.31
N GLU A 34 5.98 -14.34 25.23
CA GLU A 34 5.27 -13.72 26.33
C GLU A 34 4.69 -12.38 25.89
N VAL A 35 3.43 -12.17 26.26
CA VAL A 35 2.66 -10.97 25.93
C VAL A 35 2.24 -10.29 27.23
N PHE A 36 2.71 -9.08 27.41
CA PHE A 36 2.44 -8.26 28.58
C PHE A 36 1.60 -7.06 28.17
N GLU A 37 0.41 -6.94 28.74
CA GLU A 37 -0.51 -5.85 28.44
C GLU A 37 -0.23 -4.64 29.33
N PHE A 38 -0.47 -3.45 28.79
CA PHE A 38 -0.47 -2.21 29.58
C PHE A 38 -1.55 -1.25 29.10
N ASN A 39 -1.79 -0.18 29.86
CA ASN A 39 -2.69 0.91 29.43
C ASN A 39 -1.88 2.14 29.08
N LEU A 40 -2.30 2.89 28.06
CA LEU A 40 -1.66 4.17 27.74
C LEU A 40 -1.81 5.20 28.88
N SER A 41 -2.95 5.19 29.58
CA SER A 41 -3.22 6.14 30.68
C SER A 41 -2.33 5.93 31.90
N THR A 42 -2.03 4.68 32.25
CA THR A 42 -1.14 4.35 33.39
C THR A 42 0.30 4.14 32.97
N GLY A 43 0.54 3.93 31.67
CA GLY A 43 1.84 3.56 31.12
C GLY A 43 2.33 2.20 31.58
N ILE A 44 3.66 2.04 31.56
CA ILE A 44 4.36 0.86 32.08
C ILE A 44 4.54 1.00 33.59
N THR A 45 3.90 0.13 34.36
CA THR A 45 3.95 0.11 35.83
C THR A 45 5.16 -0.67 36.35
N GLU A 46 5.58 -0.41 37.59
CA GLU A 46 6.66 -1.18 38.22
C GLU A 46 6.28 -2.65 38.43
N ASP A 47 5.00 -2.95 38.67
CA ASP A 47 4.49 -4.32 38.77
C ASP A 47 4.69 -5.06 37.45
N LEU A 48 4.31 -4.44 36.32
CA LEU A 48 4.49 -5.02 34.99
C LEU A 48 5.97 -5.26 34.67
N LEU A 49 6.84 -4.31 35.03
CA LEU A 49 8.28 -4.46 34.85
C LEU A 49 8.85 -5.58 35.72
N THR A 50 8.30 -5.77 36.91
CA THR A 50 8.66 -6.86 37.82
C THR A 50 8.24 -8.19 37.25
N ASP A 51 7.01 -8.30 36.73
CA ASP A 51 6.48 -9.51 36.08
C ASP A 51 7.36 -9.91 34.89
N ILE A 52 7.63 -8.96 33.98
CA ILE A 52 8.52 -9.15 32.84
C ILE A 52 9.89 -9.66 33.31
N ALA A 53 10.50 -8.97 34.28
CA ALA A 53 11.83 -9.33 34.78
C ALA A 53 11.89 -10.71 35.47
N GLN A 54 10.79 -11.18 36.06
CA GLN A 54 10.69 -12.49 36.69
C GLN A 54 10.57 -13.61 35.67
N SER A 55 9.80 -13.41 34.59
CA SER A 55 9.63 -14.37 33.49
C SER A 55 10.95 -14.85 32.89
N PHE A 56 11.98 -13.99 32.84
CA PHE A 56 13.27 -14.30 32.22
C PHE A 56 14.38 -14.71 33.21
N HIS A 57 14.07 -14.93 34.49
CA HIS A 57 15.02 -15.36 35.52
C HIS A 57 16.34 -14.55 35.59
N LEU A 58 16.25 -13.23 35.38
CA LEU A 58 17.42 -12.36 35.20
C LEU A 58 18.15 -12.02 36.52
N SER A 59 19.45 -11.72 36.42
CA SER A 59 20.23 -11.15 37.53
C SER A 59 19.76 -9.73 37.90
N LYS A 60 20.07 -9.22 39.09
CA LYS A 60 19.66 -7.86 39.51
C LYS A 60 20.09 -6.77 38.51
N ALA A 61 21.35 -6.77 38.08
CA ALA A 61 21.87 -5.80 37.11
C ALA A 61 21.14 -5.90 35.75
N SER A 62 20.84 -7.13 35.31
CA SER A 62 20.10 -7.39 34.08
C SER A 62 18.65 -6.94 34.16
N LYS A 63 18.00 -7.08 35.32
CA LYS A 63 16.64 -6.55 35.56
C LYS A 63 16.61 -5.03 35.44
N GLU A 64 17.56 -4.34 36.08
CA GLU A 64 17.64 -2.88 36.03
C GLU A 64 17.90 -2.38 34.60
N SER A 65 18.77 -3.06 33.85
CA SER A 65 19.06 -2.73 32.46
C SER A 65 17.86 -2.95 31.53
N LEU A 66 17.18 -4.10 31.63
CA LEU A 66 15.98 -4.41 30.86
C LEU A 66 14.86 -3.40 31.15
N ARG A 67 14.66 -3.07 32.43
CA ARG A 67 13.69 -2.06 32.87
C ARG A 67 13.93 -0.71 32.17
N GLY A 68 15.19 -0.25 32.18
CA GLY A 68 15.55 1.01 31.54
C GLY A 68 15.31 0.98 30.02
N ALA A 69 15.59 -0.14 29.36
CA ALA A 69 15.30 -0.31 27.93
C ALA A 69 13.81 -0.23 27.63
N ILE A 70 12.98 -0.97 28.37
CA ILE A 70 11.51 -0.97 28.23
C ILE A 70 10.94 0.43 28.45
N GLN A 71 11.35 1.14 29.50
CA GLN A 71 10.88 2.50 29.79
C GLN A 71 11.23 3.51 28.69
N ARG A 72 12.44 3.42 28.13
CA ARG A 72 12.85 4.27 26.99
C ARG A 72 12.07 3.95 25.73
N LEU A 73 11.88 2.65 25.42
CA LEU A 73 11.06 2.22 24.29
C LEU A 73 9.60 2.69 24.45
N PHE A 74 9.05 2.61 25.66
CA PHE A 74 7.70 3.13 25.93
C PHE A 74 7.60 4.64 25.72
N SER A 75 8.63 5.39 26.13
CA SER A 75 8.66 6.84 25.90
C SER A 75 8.67 7.15 24.41
N ILE A 76 9.43 6.41 23.59
CA ILE A 76 9.36 6.53 22.12
C ILE A 76 7.96 6.17 21.62
N PHE A 77 7.40 5.04 22.08
CA PHE A 77 6.11 4.54 21.63
C PHE A 77 4.98 5.56 21.84
N ARG A 78 4.95 6.15 23.03
CA ARG A 78 3.95 7.14 23.43
C ARG A 78 4.23 8.51 22.81
N ASP A 79 5.44 9.03 22.95
CA ASP A 79 5.76 10.43 22.63
C ASP A 79 5.95 10.68 21.13
N LYS A 80 6.14 9.63 20.35
CA LYS A 80 6.22 9.67 18.88
C LYS A 80 5.03 9.04 18.18
N GLU A 81 3.99 8.65 18.93
CA GLU A 81 2.77 8.03 18.42
C GLU A 81 3.09 6.82 17.51
N ALA A 82 3.89 5.90 18.04
CA ALA A 82 4.27 4.70 17.31
C ALA A 82 3.13 3.68 17.27
N LEU A 83 2.96 3.02 16.12
CA LEU A 83 2.07 1.87 15.98
C LEU A 83 2.78 0.58 16.39
N SER A 84 4.08 0.47 16.09
CA SER A 84 4.93 -0.66 16.46
C SER A 84 6.37 -0.21 16.68
N LEU A 85 7.03 -0.77 17.67
CA LEU A 85 8.47 -0.69 17.88
C LEU A 85 9.02 -2.11 18.04
N GLU A 86 9.75 -2.60 17.05
CA GLU A 86 10.49 -3.86 17.11
C GLU A 86 12.00 -3.58 17.24
N THR A 87 12.69 -4.31 18.11
CA THR A 87 14.14 -4.23 18.24
C THR A 87 14.66 -5.50 18.89
N ASP A 88 15.85 -5.94 18.47
CA ASP A 88 16.58 -7.00 19.15
C ASP A 88 17.23 -6.45 20.43
N LEU A 89 17.16 -7.21 21.52
CA LEU A 89 17.90 -6.90 22.75
C LEU A 89 19.08 -7.85 22.88
N LEU A 90 20.29 -7.33 22.70
CA LEU A 90 21.52 -8.09 22.91
C LEU A 90 21.86 -8.13 24.39
N PHE A 91 22.03 -9.33 24.93
CA PHE A 91 22.52 -9.53 26.29
C PHE A 91 24.06 -9.50 26.30
N LEU A 92 24.63 -8.54 27.00
CA LEU A 92 26.07 -8.30 27.05
C LEU A 92 26.73 -9.03 28.22
N LYS A 93 28.05 -9.21 28.14
CA LYS A 93 28.84 -9.93 29.17
C LYS A 93 28.82 -9.25 30.55
N ASP A 94 28.59 -7.95 30.58
CA ASP A 94 28.44 -7.16 31.82
C ASP A 94 27.04 -7.29 32.44
N GLY A 95 26.17 -8.10 31.84
CA GLY A 95 24.81 -8.34 32.29
C GLY A 95 23.81 -7.29 31.85
N THR A 96 24.18 -6.34 30.98
CA THR A 96 23.28 -5.30 30.45
C THR A 96 22.63 -5.70 29.12
N PHE A 97 21.58 -4.98 28.75
CA PHE A 97 20.89 -5.10 27.46
C PHE A 97 21.17 -3.89 26.58
N MET A 98 21.42 -4.15 25.30
CA MET A 98 21.57 -3.13 24.27
C MET A 98 20.58 -3.37 23.13
N CYS A 99 19.89 -2.32 22.70
CA CYS A 99 19.05 -2.39 21.49
C CYS A 99 19.94 -2.52 20.26
N ASN A 100 19.62 -3.50 19.43
CA ASN A 100 20.21 -3.74 18.12
C ASN A 100 19.08 -3.87 17.10
N ASN A 101 19.34 -3.49 15.84
CA ASN A 101 18.43 -3.69 14.71
C ASN A 101 16.96 -3.33 15.03
N SER A 102 16.65 -2.03 15.01
CA SER A 102 15.33 -1.53 15.38
C SER A 102 14.51 -1.19 14.14
N ASP A 103 13.26 -1.66 14.09
CA ASP A 103 12.26 -1.31 13.09
C ASP A 103 11.03 -0.69 13.76
N PHE A 104 10.84 0.60 13.52
CA PHE A 104 9.88 1.44 14.22
C PHE A 104 8.87 2.03 13.23
N PHE A 105 7.60 1.71 13.44
CA PHE A 105 6.48 2.18 12.63
C PHE A 105 5.70 3.24 13.40
N PHE A 106 5.52 4.41 12.77
CA PHE A 106 4.82 5.56 13.34
C PHE A 106 3.48 5.79 12.65
N ASP A 107 2.52 6.38 13.35
CA ASP A 107 1.21 6.70 12.78
C ASP A 107 1.31 7.91 11.83
N ASP A 108 1.02 7.72 10.54
CA ASP A 108 0.96 8.81 9.55
C ASP A 108 -0.02 9.93 9.93
N ALA A 109 -1.08 9.63 10.69
CA ALA A 109 -2.02 10.64 11.19
C ALA A 109 -1.37 11.59 12.22
N ALA A 110 -0.21 11.24 12.78
CA ALA A 110 0.58 12.08 13.68
C ALA A 110 1.53 13.05 12.95
N ARG A 111 1.58 13.01 11.62
CA ARG A 111 2.53 13.80 10.81
C ARG A 111 2.53 15.30 11.12
N THR A 112 1.35 15.89 11.32
CA THR A 112 1.22 17.32 11.63
C THR A 112 1.79 17.68 13.00
N ARG A 113 1.76 16.74 13.97
CA ARG A 113 2.29 16.89 15.33
C ARG A 113 3.78 16.53 15.44
N HIS A 114 4.31 15.77 14.49
CA HIS A 114 5.66 15.21 14.52
C HIS A 114 6.51 15.56 13.29
N GLN A 115 6.41 16.79 12.78
CA GLN A 115 7.08 17.23 11.55
C GLN A 115 8.59 16.88 11.47
N LYS A 116 9.33 17.06 12.58
CA LYS A 116 10.78 16.71 12.65
C LYS A 116 11.04 15.21 12.46
N LEU A 117 10.15 14.34 12.94
CA LEU A 117 10.26 12.89 12.75
C LEU A 117 10.03 12.55 11.27
N PHE A 118 8.94 13.06 10.70
CA PHE A 118 8.58 12.79 9.31
C PHE A 118 9.54 13.43 8.30
N SER A 119 10.28 14.48 8.68
CA SER A 119 11.36 15.03 7.85
C SER A 119 12.59 14.12 7.74
N LEU A 120 12.69 13.07 8.56
CA LEU A 120 13.78 12.07 8.47
C LEU A 120 13.51 11.01 7.38
N ARG A 121 12.31 10.98 6.79
CA ARG A 121 11.93 10.02 5.76
C ARG A 121 12.79 10.18 4.50
N ASP A 122 13.47 9.11 4.12
CA ASP A 122 14.27 9.06 2.89
C ASP A 122 13.45 8.53 1.71
N LYS A 123 12.86 9.46 0.95
CA LYS A 123 12.07 9.15 -0.26
C LYS A 123 12.91 8.55 -1.40
N GLY A 124 14.24 8.59 -1.32
CA GLY A 124 15.14 8.04 -2.35
C GLY A 124 15.19 6.51 -2.35
N GLN A 125 14.79 5.86 -1.26
CA GLN A 125 14.71 4.39 -1.13
C GLN A 125 13.32 3.83 -1.47
N GLU A 126 12.36 4.70 -1.80
CA GLU A 126 10.96 4.33 -2.03
C GLU A 126 10.65 4.28 -3.53
N ILE A 127 9.51 3.67 -3.87
CA ILE A 127 9.04 3.57 -5.25
C ILE A 127 8.65 4.98 -5.76
N PRO A 128 9.28 5.51 -6.83
CA PRO A 128 9.05 6.88 -7.28
C PRO A 128 7.59 7.22 -7.61
N GLU A 129 6.84 6.24 -8.10
CA GLU A 129 5.41 6.37 -8.42
C GLU A 129 4.57 6.54 -7.15
N GLU A 130 4.86 5.80 -6.08
CA GLU A 130 4.20 5.92 -4.77
C GLU A 130 4.46 7.29 -4.15
N VAL A 131 5.72 7.75 -4.18
CA VAL A 131 6.09 9.09 -3.70
C VAL A 131 5.39 10.20 -4.49
N ARG A 132 5.28 10.05 -5.82
CA ARG A 132 4.59 11.02 -6.68
C ARG A 132 3.09 11.05 -6.41
N ALA A 133 2.48 9.90 -6.19
CA ALA A 133 1.08 9.78 -5.83
C ALA A 133 0.79 10.49 -4.50
N GLU A 134 1.59 10.22 -3.47
CA GLU A 134 1.43 10.81 -2.14
C GLU A 134 1.47 12.35 -2.18
N ASN A 135 2.36 12.94 -2.99
CA ASN A 135 2.45 14.40 -3.13
C ASN A 135 1.16 15.05 -3.66
N HIS A 136 0.25 14.28 -4.26
CA HIS A 136 -1.06 14.73 -4.75
C HIS A 136 -2.23 14.20 -3.90
N GLY A 137 -1.95 13.63 -2.73
CA GLY A 137 -2.95 13.06 -1.83
C GLY A 137 -3.56 11.75 -2.33
N LEU A 138 -2.88 11.05 -3.24
CA LEU A 138 -3.30 9.73 -3.74
C LEU A 138 -2.66 8.64 -2.88
N VAL A 139 -3.42 7.58 -2.59
CA VAL A 139 -2.85 6.35 -2.02
C VAL A 139 -2.61 5.38 -3.17
N TYR A 140 -1.35 5.22 -3.56
CA TYR A 140 -0.91 4.31 -4.62
C TYR A 140 0.01 3.25 -4.02
N VAL A 141 -0.18 2.00 -4.41
CA VAL A 141 0.74 0.91 -4.10
C VAL A 141 1.08 0.20 -5.39
N HIS A 142 2.37 0.03 -5.65
CA HIS A 142 2.86 -0.68 -6.81
C HIS A 142 2.57 -2.19 -6.70
N MET A 143 2.09 -2.80 -7.78
CA MET A 143 1.86 -4.25 -7.86
C MET A 143 2.50 -4.82 -9.13
N ASN A 144 2.60 -6.15 -9.24
CA ASN A 144 3.36 -6.82 -10.29
C ASN A 144 2.54 -7.22 -11.53
N GLY A 145 1.32 -6.73 -11.67
CA GLY A 145 0.45 -7.03 -12.81
C GLY A 145 0.57 -6.07 -13.98
N ASN A 146 -0.41 -6.14 -14.88
CA ASN A 146 -0.48 -5.41 -16.14
C ASN A 146 -1.82 -4.69 -16.36
N ILE A 147 -2.74 -4.74 -15.40
CA ILE A 147 -4.00 -3.98 -15.46
C ILE A 147 -3.90 -2.82 -14.48
N GLY A 148 -3.80 -1.61 -15.02
CA GLY A 148 -3.82 -0.40 -14.20
C GLY A 148 -5.22 -0.16 -13.67
N ASN A 149 -5.37 0.40 -12.48
CA ASN A 149 -6.68 0.85 -12.00
C ASN A 149 -6.64 2.23 -11.35
N VAL A 150 -7.77 2.93 -11.44
CA VAL A 150 -8.04 4.20 -10.78
C VAL A 150 -9.40 4.12 -10.12
N VAL A 151 -9.42 4.20 -8.79
CA VAL A 151 -10.62 3.93 -7.98
C VAL A 151 -10.76 5.00 -6.90
N ASN A 152 -11.98 5.27 -6.44
CA ASN A 152 -12.22 6.10 -5.27
C ASN A 152 -12.72 5.25 -4.08
N GLY A 153 -12.06 5.41 -2.94
CA GLY A 153 -12.28 4.65 -1.72
C GLY A 153 -11.45 3.37 -1.65
N ALA A 154 -10.65 3.23 -0.60
CA ALA A 154 -9.75 2.09 -0.38
C ALA A 154 -10.46 0.72 -0.44
N GLY A 155 -11.67 0.60 0.12
CA GLY A 155 -12.45 -0.64 0.07
C GLY A 155 -12.83 -1.05 -1.36
N LEU A 156 -13.24 -0.07 -2.20
CA LEU A 156 -13.56 -0.32 -3.60
C LEU A 156 -12.30 -0.62 -4.42
N ALA A 157 -11.17 0.03 -4.09
CA ALA A 157 -9.89 -0.22 -4.74
C ALA A 157 -9.40 -1.66 -4.47
N MET A 158 -9.51 -2.14 -3.22
CA MET A 158 -9.23 -3.55 -2.88
C MET A 158 -10.17 -4.49 -3.64
N ALA A 159 -11.48 -4.23 -3.62
CA ALA A 159 -12.46 -5.05 -4.33
C ALA A 159 -12.23 -5.06 -5.85
N THR A 160 -11.68 -3.98 -6.42
CA THR A 160 -11.33 -3.89 -7.85
C THR A 160 -10.15 -4.79 -8.19
N ASN A 161 -9.13 -4.82 -7.33
CA ASN A 161 -8.01 -5.76 -7.47
C ASN A 161 -8.48 -7.21 -7.35
N ASP A 162 -9.35 -7.49 -6.38
CA ASP A 162 -9.92 -8.83 -6.19
C ASP A 162 -10.76 -9.25 -7.40
N ALA A 163 -11.58 -8.35 -7.95
CA ALA A 163 -12.38 -8.62 -9.14
C ALA A 163 -11.49 -8.90 -10.37
N ILE A 164 -10.43 -8.12 -10.57
CA ILE A 164 -9.44 -8.37 -11.64
C ILE A 164 -8.83 -9.77 -11.46
N SER A 165 -8.41 -10.13 -10.24
CA SER A 165 -7.83 -11.44 -9.94
C SER A 165 -8.83 -12.58 -10.11
N LEU A 166 -10.10 -12.37 -9.73
CA LEU A 166 -11.18 -13.35 -9.85
C LEU A 166 -11.41 -13.74 -11.31
N TYR A 167 -11.27 -12.79 -12.24
CA TYR A 167 -11.36 -13.04 -13.67
C TYR A 167 -10.03 -13.45 -14.33
N GLY A 168 -8.99 -13.73 -13.53
CA GLY A 168 -7.71 -14.26 -14.00
C GLY A 168 -6.69 -13.22 -14.46
N GLY A 169 -6.96 -11.93 -14.25
CA GLY A 169 -6.01 -10.86 -14.52
C GLY A 169 -5.07 -10.58 -13.35
N SER A 170 -4.21 -9.57 -13.51
CA SER A 170 -3.32 -9.11 -12.43
C SER A 170 -3.23 -7.59 -12.43
N SER A 171 -3.54 -6.96 -11.29
CA SER A 171 -3.42 -5.52 -11.13
C SER A 171 -1.97 -5.05 -11.15
N ALA A 172 -1.67 -4.01 -11.91
CA ALA A 172 -0.39 -3.32 -11.92
C ALA A 172 -0.21 -2.39 -10.70
N ASN A 173 -1.31 -2.03 -10.04
CA ASN A 173 -1.32 -1.16 -8.88
C ASN A 173 -2.57 -1.36 -8.01
N PHE A 174 -2.52 -0.82 -6.80
CA PHE A 174 -3.67 -0.32 -6.05
C PHE A 174 -3.66 1.20 -6.15
N LEU A 175 -4.80 1.85 -6.39
CA LEU A 175 -4.91 3.31 -6.33
C LEU A 175 -6.27 3.73 -5.76
N ASP A 176 -6.22 4.45 -4.64
CA ASP A 176 -7.35 5.17 -4.06
C ASP A 176 -7.14 6.69 -4.24
N ALA A 177 -8.01 7.31 -5.04
CA ALA A 177 -8.05 8.75 -5.30
C ALA A 177 -8.78 9.55 -4.20
N GLY A 178 -9.37 8.86 -3.22
CA GLY A 178 -10.16 9.44 -2.13
C GLY A 178 -11.58 9.86 -2.56
N GLY A 179 -12.43 10.13 -1.58
CA GLY A 179 -13.83 10.55 -1.81
C GLY A 179 -14.00 12.01 -2.29
N GLN A 180 -12.94 12.82 -2.17
CA GLN A 180 -12.88 14.24 -2.51
C GLN A 180 -11.93 14.49 -3.70
N ALA A 181 -11.89 13.55 -4.64
CA ALA A 181 -10.99 13.63 -5.78
C ALA A 181 -11.28 14.91 -6.61
N THR A 182 -10.24 15.71 -6.83
CA THR A 182 -10.32 16.90 -7.70
C THR A 182 -9.93 16.53 -9.13
N LYS A 183 -10.26 17.40 -10.10
CA LYS A 183 -9.81 17.25 -11.49
C LYS A 183 -8.28 17.12 -11.60
N GLU A 184 -7.54 17.88 -10.80
CA GLU A 184 -6.07 17.83 -10.76
C GLU A 184 -5.56 16.52 -10.17
N THR A 185 -6.12 16.07 -9.04
CA THR A 185 -5.77 14.80 -8.40
C THR A 185 -6.03 13.62 -9.34
N MET A 186 -7.17 13.62 -10.06
CA MET A 186 -7.50 12.59 -11.05
C MET A 186 -6.57 12.60 -12.25
N LEU A 187 -6.24 13.78 -12.78
CA LEU A 187 -5.26 13.92 -13.86
C LEU A 187 -3.91 13.31 -13.48
N GLN A 188 -3.45 13.53 -12.25
CA GLN A 188 -2.20 12.95 -11.75
C GLN A 188 -2.28 11.43 -11.57
N ALA A 189 -3.42 10.91 -11.11
CA ALA A 189 -3.67 9.47 -11.05
C ALA A 189 -3.55 8.85 -12.46
N PHE A 190 -4.21 9.43 -13.47
CA PHE A 190 -4.10 8.95 -14.85
C PHE A 190 -2.68 9.04 -15.40
N LYS A 191 -1.96 10.14 -15.13
CA LYS A 191 -0.54 10.28 -15.50
C LYS A 191 0.29 9.13 -14.95
N ILE A 192 0.17 8.84 -13.65
CA ILE A 192 0.93 7.76 -13.00
C ILE A 192 0.67 6.42 -13.70
N ILE A 193 -0.59 6.06 -13.94
CA ILE A 193 -0.95 4.79 -14.60
C ILE A 193 -0.49 4.76 -16.07
N MET A 194 -0.66 5.85 -16.82
CA MET A 194 -0.32 5.89 -18.25
C MET A 194 1.18 5.90 -18.53
N PHE A 195 2.03 6.28 -17.56
CA PHE A 195 3.49 6.18 -17.69
C PHE A 195 4.04 4.79 -17.39
N ASP A 196 3.25 3.93 -16.74
CA ASP A 196 3.66 2.56 -16.46
C ASP A 196 3.56 1.68 -17.72
N LYS A 197 4.72 1.34 -18.30
CA LYS A 197 4.83 0.55 -19.53
C LYS A 197 4.30 -0.89 -19.39
N ARG A 198 4.16 -1.38 -18.15
CA ARG A 198 3.63 -2.72 -17.86
C ARG A 198 2.13 -2.78 -18.10
N VAL A 199 1.43 -1.65 -17.94
CA VAL A 199 -0.01 -1.54 -18.10
C VAL A 199 -0.40 -1.83 -19.55
N LYS A 200 -1.35 -2.74 -19.75
CA LYS A 200 -1.92 -3.15 -21.05
C LYS A 200 -3.42 -2.86 -21.17
N ALA A 201 -4.10 -2.60 -20.05
CA ALA A 201 -5.44 -2.03 -20.00
C ALA A 201 -5.62 -1.27 -18.68
N ILE A 202 -6.54 -0.30 -18.66
CA ILE A 202 -6.86 0.49 -17.47
C ILE A 202 -8.32 0.24 -17.08
N LEU A 203 -8.58 -0.07 -15.80
CA LEU A 203 -9.91 -0.11 -15.23
C LEU A 203 -10.15 1.11 -14.32
N VAL A 204 -11.02 2.01 -14.76
CA VAL A 204 -11.51 3.12 -13.95
C VAL A 204 -12.82 2.70 -13.31
N ASN A 205 -12.84 2.57 -11.99
CA ASN A 205 -14.01 2.14 -11.24
C ASN A 205 -14.38 3.19 -10.21
N ILE A 206 -15.37 4.04 -10.52
CA ILE A 206 -15.73 5.17 -9.68
C ILE A 206 -17.19 5.07 -9.25
N TYR A 207 -17.40 5.16 -7.95
CA TYR A 207 -18.72 5.34 -7.36
C TYR A 207 -18.88 6.77 -6.87
N GLY A 208 -19.58 7.58 -7.65
CA GLY A 208 -19.90 8.97 -7.37
C GLY A 208 -20.88 9.12 -6.21
N GLY A 209 -20.53 10.00 -5.29
CA GLY A 209 -21.38 10.45 -4.19
C GLY A 209 -21.28 11.96 -4.11
N ILE A 210 -20.31 12.44 -3.33
CA ILE A 210 -19.88 13.85 -3.33
C ILE A 210 -19.17 14.18 -4.66
N THR A 211 -18.32 13.27 -5.11
CA THR A 211 -17.66 13.36 -6.42
C THR A 211 -18.67 13.06 -7.53
N ARG A 212 -18.84 13.97 -8.50
CA ARG A 212 -19.73 13.78 -9.66
C ARG A 212 -19.02 13.04 -10.79
N CYS A 213 -19.71 12.09 -11.41
CA CYS A 213 -19.14 11.25 -12.47
C CYS A 213 -18.87 12.00 -13.79
N ASP A 214 -19.59 13.08 -14.08
CA ASP A 214 -19.32 13.94 -15.23
C ASP A 214 -17.98 14.69 -15.11
N MET A 215 -17.66 15.20 -13.92
CA MET A 215 -16.33 15.79 -13.64
C MET A 215 -15.20 14.77 -13.82
N ILE A 216 -15.42 13.51 -13.44
CA ILE A 216 -14.47 12.42 -13.66
C ILE A 216 -14.29 12.14 -15.16
N ALA A 217 -15.38 12.07 -15.92
CA ALA A 217 -15.33 11.91 -17.37
C ALA A 217 -14.54 13.05 -18.04
N GLU A 218 -14.81 14.30 -17.66
CA GLU A 218 -14.05 15.47 -18.15
C GLU A 218 -12.56 15.38 -17.80
N SER A 219 -12.22 14.81 -16.63
CA SER A 219 -10.83 14.63 -16.20
C SER A 219 -10.11 13.58 -17.05
N ILE A 220 -10.78 12.47 -17.40
CA ILE A 220 -10.25 11.45 -18.31
C ILE A 220 -9.99 12.06 -19.70
N ILE A 221 -10.97 12.78 -20.25
CA ILE A 221 -10.85 13.41 -21.57
C ILE A 221 -9.72 14.44 -21.59
N ALA A 222 -9.62 15.26 -20.53
CA ALA A 222 -8.53 16.24 -20.40
C ALA A 222 -7.15 15.54 -20.32
N ALA A 223 -7.03 14.45 -19.56
CA ALA A 223 -5.80 13.68 -19.47
C ALA A 223 -5.37 13.10 -20.82
N ALA A 224 -6.30 12.51 -21.57
CA ALA A 224 -6.05 12.00 -22.91
C ALA A 224 -5.67 13.11 -23.90
N SER A 225 -6.26 14.31 -23.78
CA SER A 225 -5.89 15.45 -24.61
C SER A 225 -4.48 15.98 -24.31
N GLU A 226 -4.04 15.96 -23.04
CA GLU A 226 -2.74 16.50 -22.63
C GLU A 226 -1.60 15.50 -22.89
N LEU A 227 -1.84 14.21 -22.63
CA LEU A 227 -0.82 13.15 -22.72
C LEU A 227 -0.71 12.53 -24.11
N GLY A 228 -1.63 12.88 -25.00
CA GLY A 228 -1.81 12.24 -26.30
C GLY A 228 -2.71 11.01 -26.22
N PRO A 229 -2.96 10.36 -27.38
CA PRO A 229 -3.92 9.28 -27.48
C PRO A 229 -3.65 8.17 -26.46
N LEU A 230 -4.73 7.60 -25.91
CA LEU A 230 -4.64 6.45 -25.02
C LEU A 230 -3.86 5.33 -25.70
N LYS A 231 -2.72 4.94 -25.11
CA LYS A 231 -1.84 3.89 -25.65
C LYS A 231 -2.38 2.48 -25.39
N VAL A 232 -3.31 2.37 -24.46
CA VAL A 232 -3.94 1.14 -23.99
C VAL A 232 -5.43 1.39 -23.82
N PRO A 233 -6.28 0.37 -24.05
CA PRO A 233 -7.72 0.52 -23.89
C PRO A 233 -8.09 0.78 -22.43
N MET A 234 -9.14 1.57 -22.23
CA MET A 234 -9.65 1.91 -20.90
C MET A 234 -11.07 1.41 -20.74
N VAL A 235 -11.32 0.63 -19.68
CA VAL A 235 -12.68 0.28 -19.25
C VAL A 235 -13.09 1.24 -18.14
N VAL A 236 -14.22 1.90 -18.32
CA VAL A 236 -14.73 2.90 -17.39
C VAL A 236 -16.09 2.50 -16.86
N ARG A 237 -16.16 2.34 -15.53
CA ARG A 237 -17.38 2.09 -14.78
C ARG A 237 -17.65 3.27 -13.86
N LEU A 238 -18.68 4.04 -14.18
CA LEU A 238 -19.18 5.16 -13.38
C LEU A 238 -20.55 4.82 -12.81
N GLN A 239 -20.72 4.96 -11.51
CA GLN A 239 -21.99 4.76 -10.80
C GLN A 239 -22.27 5.93 -9.87
N GLY A 240 -23.54 6.22 -9.56
CA GLY A 240 -23.91 7.30 -8.63
C GLY A 240 -24.15 8.67 -9.29
N THR A 241 -23.77 9.76 -8.61
CA THR A 241 -24.13 11.13 -9.00
C THR A 241 -23.65 11.49 -10.42
N ASN A 242 -24.58 11.84 -11.31
CA ASN A 242 -24.36 12.17 -12.73
C ASN A 242 -23.64 11.08 -13.55
N SER A 243 -23.77 9.80 -13.16
CA SER A 243 -23.14 8.69 -13.88
C SER A 243 -23.56 8.62 -15.35
N GLU A 244 -24.86 8.76 -15.64
CA GLU A 244 -25.38 8.72 -17.02
C GLU A 244 -24.75 9.79 -17.91
N VAL A 245 -24.65 11.02 -17.39
CA VAL A 245 -24.02 12.15 -18.09
C VAL A 245 -22.53 11.88 -18.32
N GLY A 246 -21.81 11.42 -17.28
CA GLY A 246 -20.39 11.09 -17.40
C GLY A 246 -20.12 9.97 -18.41
N LEU A 247 -20.93 8.92 -18.42
CA LEU A 247 -20.82 7.83 -19.40
C LEU A 247 -21.12 8.31 -20.82
N GLN A 248 -22.07 9.22 -21.00
CA GLN A 248 -22.37 9.80 -22.30
C GLN A 248 -21.20 10.64 -22.83
N LEU A 249 -20.62 11.51 -21.98
CA LEU A 249 -19.43 12.30 -22.33
C LEU A 249 -18.27 11.42 -22.83
N LEU A 250 -18.05 10.26 -22.20
CA LEU A 250 -16.99 9.33 -22.59
C LEU A 250 -17.27 8.62 -23.91
N LYS A 251 -18.53 8.25 -24.18
CA LYS A 251 -18.94 7.66 -25.48
C LYS A 251 -18.71 8.64 -26.63
N ASP A 252 -18.93 9.92 -26.39
CA ASP A 252 -18.81 10.97 -27.41
C ASP A 252 -17.35 11.41 -27.64
N ALA A 253 -16.40 11.02 -26.77
CA ALA A 253 -15.04 11.53 -26.77
C ALA A 253 -14.12 11.00 -27.89
N THR A 254 -14.57 10.07 -28.75
CA THR A 254 -13.72 9.43 -29.79
C THR A 254 -12.40 8.84 -29.26
N LEU A 255 -12.39 8.42 -27.99
CA LEU A 255 -11.28 7.74 -27.33
C LEU A 255 -11.52 6.23 -27.27
N ASP A 256 -10.46 5.42 -27.13
CA ASP A 256 -10.55 3.96 -26.95
C ASP A 256 -11.03 3.62 -25.52
N ILE A 257 -12.30 3.96 -25.25
CA ILE A 257 -12.95 3.86 -23.95
C ILE A 257 -14.16 2.93 -24.04
N HIS A 258 -14.13 1.88 -23.24
CA HIS A 258 -15.19 0.91 -23.07
C HIS A 258 -15.98 1.27 -21.81
N VAL A 259 -17.23 1.70 -21.98
CA VAL A 259 -18.11 2.01 -20.85
C VAL A 259 -18.91 0.78 -20.43
N GLU A 260 -18.83 0.41 -19.16
CA GLU A 260 -19.58 -0.72 -18.58
C GLU A 260 -20.04 -0.38 -17.17
N ALA A 261 -21.34 -0.51 -16.91
CA ALA A 261 -21.96 -0.11 -15.65
C ALA A 261 -21.85 -1.20 -14.58
N ASP A 262 -21.87 -2.46 -14.99
CA ASP A 262 -21.73 -3.62 -14.12
C ASP A 262 -20.28 -3.83 -13.71
N PHE A 263 -20.04 -4.05 -12.42
CA PHE A 263 -18.68 -4.17 -11.90
C PHE A 263 -17.98 -5.45 -12.39
N GLY A 264 -18.68 -6.58 -12.36
CA GLY A 264 -18.10 -7.86 -12.78
C GLY A 264 -17.73 -7.85 -14.26
N LYS A 265 -18.64 -7.35 -15.12
CA LYS A 265 -18.38 -7.19 -16.55
C LYS A 265 -17.26 -6.21 -16.85
N ALA A 266 -17.18 -5.09 -16.13
CA ALA A 266 -16.10 -4.11 -16.32
C ALA A 266 -14.73 -4.73 -15.99
N ALA A 267 -14.64 -5.48 -14.89
CA ALA A 267 -13.43 -6.20 -14.53
C ALA A 267 -13.06 -7.28 -15.57
N GLN A 268 -14.03 -8.10 -15.96
CA GLN A 268 -13.83 -9.14 -16.98
C GLN A 268 -13.36 -8.55 -18.32
N GLU A 269 -13.93 -7.44 -18.74
CA GLU A 269 -13.55 -6.76 -19.98
C GLU A 269 -12.14 -6.17 -19.89
N ALA A 270 -11.77 -5.58 -18.76
CA ALA A 270 -10.41 -5.07 -18.55
C ALA A 270 -9.36 -6.20 -18.64
N VAL A 271 -9.66 -7.37 -18.07
CA VAL A 271 -8.81 -8.57 -18.20
C VAL A 271 -8.70 -9.01 -19.66
N ARG A 272 -9.83 -9.13 -20.36
CA ARG A 272 -9.87 -9.54 -21.77
C ARG A 272 -9.02 -8.61 -22.65
N LEU A 273 -9.13 -7.30 -22.43
CA LEU A 273 -8.38 -6.29 -23.18
C LEU A 273 -6.88 -6.33 -22.88
N ALA A 274 -6.49 -6.49 -21.61
CA ALA A 274 -5.08 -6.64 -21.23
C ALA A 274 -4.44 -7.88 -21.85
N ASP A 275 -5.16 -9.00 -21.90
CA ASP A 275 -4.71 -10.23 -22.55
C ASP A 275 -4.47 -10.06 -24.05
N ILE A 276 -5.36 -9.32 -24.73
CA ILE A 276 -5.19 -8.99 -26.15
C ILE A 276 -3.95 -8.12 -26.35
N GLY A 277 -3.78 -7.08 -25.53
CA GLY A 277 -2.61 -6.21 -25.57
C GLY A 277 -1.30 -6.97 -25.36
N ALA A 278 -1.26 -7.85 -24.36
CA ALA A 278 -0.08 -8.69 -24.07
C ALA A 278 0.26 -9.67 -25.21
N LYS A 279 -0.76 -10.26 -25.86
CA LYS A 279 -0.55 -11.13 -27.03
C LYS A 279 -0.04 -10.36 -28.24
N ALA A 280 -0.60 -9.17 -28.50
CA ALA A 280 -0.17 -8.33 -29.62
C ALA A 280 1.30 -7.90 -29.48
N GLU A 281 1.73 -7.51 -28.28
CA GLU A 281 3.11 -7.14 -27.99
C GLU A 281 4.09 -8.32 -28.19
N LYS A 282 3.74 -9.51 -27.70
CA LYS A 282 4.53 -10.74 -27.94
C LYS A 282 4.66 -11.07 -29.43
N MET A 283 3.60 -10.90 -30.21
CA MET A 283 3.64 -11.10 -31.66
C MET A 283 4.53 -10.07 -32.36
N GLN A 284 4.50 -8.80 -31.94
CA GLN A 284 5.38 -7.75 -32.48
C GLN A 284 6.85 -8.03 -32.18
N MET A 285 7.20 -8.39 -30.94
CA MET A 285 8.59 -8.73 -30.59
C MET A 285 9.11 -9.91 -31.42
N LYS A 286 8.29 -10.95 -31.62
CA LYS A 286 8.66 -12.10 -32.45
C LYS A 286 8.91 -11.70 -33.91
N ARG A 287 8.10 -10.80 -34.48
CA ARG A 287 8.30 -10.28 -35.84
C ARG A 287 9.57 -9.44 -35.96
N HIS A 288 9.91 -8.65 -34.95
CA HIS A 288 11.11 -7.82 -34.97
C HIS A 288 12.39 -8.67 -34.94
N SER A 289 12.43 -9.66 -34.03
CA SER A 289 13.56 -10.61 -33.93
C SER A 289 13.77 -11.43 -35.22
N ILE A 290 12.69 -11.80 -35.93
CA ILE A 290 12.82 -12.50 -37.22
C ILE A 290 13.44 -11.58 -38.28
N ARG A 291 13.07 -10.30 -38.32
CA ARG A 291 13.64 -9.34 -39.28
C ARG A 291 15.12 -9.05 -39.02
N GLU A 292 15.53 -8.93 -37.75
CA GLU A 292 16.94 -8.74 -37.40
C GLU A 292 17.79 -9.95 -37.85
N LEU A 293 17.27 -11.18 -37.72
CA LEU A 293 17.94 -12.39 -38.20
C LEU A 293 18.01 -12.50 -39.73
N GLU A 294 17.06 -11.91 -40.46
CA GLU A 294 17.05 -11.87 -41.92
C GLU A 294 17.93 -10.75 -42.50
N GLU A 295 18.19 -9.68 -41.74
CA GLU A 295 19.09 -8.58 -42.16
C GLU A 295 20.57 -8.87 -41.88
N ASP A 296 20.87 -9.77 -40.94
CA ASP A 296 22.24 -10.22 -40.60
C ASP A 296 22.73 -11.45 -41.41
N SER A 297 21.92 -11.97 -42.34
CA SER A 297 22.21 -13.13 -43.21
C SER A 297 22.43 -12.76 -44.67
#